data_AF-A0A2M7PJV0-F1
#
_entry.id   AF-A0A2M7PJV0-F1
#
_cell.length_a   1.000
_cell.length_b   1.000
_cell.length_c   1.000
_cell.angle_alpha   90.00
_cell.angle_beta   90.00
_cell.angle_gamma   90.00
#
_symmetry.space_group_name_H-M   'P 1'
#
loop_
_entity.id
_entity.type
_entity.pdbx_description
1 polymer ?
#
loop_
_entity_poly.entity_id
_entity_poly.type
_entity_poly.pdbx_seq_one_letter_code
_entity_poly.pdbx_strand_id
1 'polypeptide(L)'
;MIKYTKGLLFILLLIAGLFACNKSNVNPNIPHVVINLTLDPNSTIFQELNTVGGWLYLDEVPGMVIPSASRGVIVYRQELNVFKAYERQPPNDPFKCCDDLRRNCG
;
A
#
# COMPACT_ATOMS: atom_id res chain seq x y z
N MET A 1 -10.44 -6.93 -52.86
CA MET A 1 -10.57 -5.80 -51.90
C MET A 1 -9.77 -6.05 -50.60
N ILE A 2 -8.53 -6.57 -50.65
CA ILE A 2 -7.77 -7.05 -49.46
C ILE A 2 -6.45 -6.27 -49.27
N LYS A 3 -6.18 -5.21 -50.05
CA LYS A 3 -4.90 -4.47 -49.96
C LYS A 3 -4.81 -3.52 -48.76
N TYR A 4 -5.95 -3.10 -48.19
CA TYR A 4 -5.99 -2.09 -47.12
C TYR A 4 -6.10 -2.67 -45.70
N THR A 5 -6.34 -3.98 -45.55
CA THR A 5 -6.53 -4.63 -44.24
C THR A 5 -5.27 -4.57 -43.36
N LYS A 6 -4.07 -4.64 -43.94
CA LYS A 6 -2.81 -4.47 -43.19
C LYS A 6 -2.60 -3.04 -42.68
N GLY A 7 -3.00 -2.04 -43.48
CA GLY A 7 -2.95 -0.63 -43.08
C GLY A 7 -3.96 -0.31 -41.99
N LEU A 8 -5.17 -0.87 -42.08
CA LEU A 8 -6.21 -0.73 -41.06
C LEU A 8 -5.76 -1.30 -39.70
N LEU A 9 -5.13 -2.49 -39.70
CA LEU A 9 -4.64 -3.12 -38.48
C LEU A 9 -3.56 -2.29 -37.78
N PHE A 10 -2.66 -1.66 -38.56
CA PHE A 10 -1.60 -0.79 -38.05
C PHE A 10 -2.17 0.49 -37.41
N ILE A 11 -3.19 1.09 -38.03
CA ILE A 11 -3.88 2.27 -37.49
C ILE A 11 -4.62 1.93 -36.19
N LEU A 12 -5.26 0.75 -36.11
CA LEU A 12 -5.94 0.29 -34.90
C LEU A 12 -4.95 0.11 -33.73
N LEU A 13 -3.75 -0.41 -34.02
CA LEU A 13 -2.68 -0.57 -33.02
C LEU A 13 -2.14 0.77 -32.51
N LEU A 14 -2.04 1.77 -33.38
CA LEU A 14 -1.64 3.14 -32.99
C LEU A 14 -2.68 3.81 -32.10
N ILE A 15 -3.97 3.64 -32.39
CA ILE A 15 -5.06 4.21 -31.59
C ILE A 15 -5.13 3.55 -30.21
N ALA A 16 -4.86 2.24 -30.11
CA ALA A 16 -4.82 1.53 -28.83
C ALA A 16 -3.73 2.07 -27.88
N GLY A 17 -2.61 2.59 -28.43
CA GLY A 17 -1.55 3.20 -27.64
C GLY A 17 -1.93 4.54 -26.99
N LEU A 18 -2.95 5.23 -27.50
CA LEU A 18 -3.42 6.51 -26.94
C LEU A 18 -4.20 6.34 -25.63
N PHE A 19 -4.67 5.12 -25.32
CA PHE A 19 -5.39 4.80 -24.09
C PHE A 19 -4.47 4.19 -23.01
N ALA A 20 -3.16 4.39 -23.11
CA ALA A 20 -2.23 3.91 -22.08
C ALA A 20 -2.51 4.57 -20.72
N CYS A 21 -2.51 3.76 -19.66
CA CYS A 21 -2.65 4.27 -18.29
C CYS A 21 -1.43 5.12 -17.92
N ASN A 22 -1.67 6.37 -17.54
CA ASN A 22 -0.62 7.27 -17.09
C ASN A 22 -0.47 7.17 -15.57
N LYS A 23 0.76 6.98 -15.06
CA LYS A 23 1.00 7.03 -13.61
C LYS A 23 0.73 8.46 -13.15
N SER A 24 -0.16 8.62 -12.17
CA SER A 24 -0.32 9.89 -11.47
C SER A 24 0.96 10.23 -10.70
N ASN A 25 1.17 11.54 -10.49
CA ASN A 25 2.19 11.99 -9.55
C ASN A 25 1.89 11.44 -8.15
N VAL A 26 2.95 11.23 -7.35
CA VAL A 26 2.81 10.88 -5.94
C VAL A 26 1.90 11.91 -5.27
N ASN A 27 0.91 11.44 -4.51
CA ASN A 27 -0.06 12.34 -3.88
C ASN A 27 0.67 13.27 -2.89
N PRO A 28 0.62 14.60 -3.08
CA PRO A 28 1.32 15.54 -2.20
C PRO A 28 0.70 15.63 -0.81
N ASN A 29 -0.51 15.11 -0.61
CA ASN A 29 -1.23 15.15 0.65
C ASN A 29 -0.97 13.92 1.54
N ILE A 30 0.03 13.09 1.21
CA ILE A 30 0.47 11.99 2.08
C ILE A 30 1.10 12.62 3.34
N PRO A 31 0.52 12.42 4.54
CA PRO A 31 1.10 12.95 5.77
C PRO A 31 2.49 12.36 6.00
N HIS A 32 3.45 13.23 6.32
CA HIS A 32 4.77 12.80 6.78
C HIS A 32 4.68 12.42 8.26
N VAL A 33 4.68 11.12 8.54
CA VAL A 33 4.60 10.60 9.91
C VAL A 33 5.86 9.78 10.21
N VAL A 34 6.45 10.01 11.38
CA VAL A 34 7.61 9.26 11.85
C VAL A 34 7.12 8.25 12.87
N ILE A 35 7.37 6.98 12.60
CA ILE A 35 7.01 5.86 13.48
C ILE A 35 8.31 5.20 13.91
N ASN A 36 8.59 5.22 15.21
CA ASN A 36 9.77 4.60 15.79
C ASN A 36 9.33 3.59 16.85
N LEU A 37 9.42 2.31 16.51
CA LEU A 37 8.95 1.19 17.33
C LEU A 37 10.04 0.13 17.37
N THR A 38 10.16 -0.56 18.51
CA THR A 38 11.05 -1.70 18.68
C THR A 38 10.20 -2.92 19.03
N LEU A 39 10.40 -4.01 18.32
CA LEU A 39 9.66 -5.26 18.50
C LEU A 39 10.61 -6.35 18.97
N ASP A 40 10.16 -7.18 19.91
CA ASP A 40 10.78 -8.46 20.22
C ASP A 40 9.92 -9.59 19.62
N PRO A 41 10.29 -10.17 18.47
CA PRO A 41 9.50 -11.22 17.82
C PRO A 41 9.23 -12.45 18.71
N ASN A 42 10.08 -12.70 19.71
CA ASN A 42 9.92 -13.85 20.61
C ASN A 42 8.85 -13.63 21.70
N SER A 43 8.36 -12.39 21.85
CA SER A 43 7.30 -12.09 22.80
C SER A 43 5.96 -12.69 22.37
N THR A 44 5.13 -13.06 23.34
CA THR A 44 3.80 -13.66 23.09
C THR A 44 2.87 -12.74 22.32
N ILE A 45 3.01 -11.41 22.47
CA ILE A 45 2.18 -10.42 21.77
C ILE A 45 2.51 -10.31 20.27
N PHE A 46 3.66 -10.83 19.83
CA PHE A 46 4.10 -10.83 18.43
C PHE A 46 4.24 -12.25 17.88
N GLN A 47 3.55 -13.22 18.47
CA GLN A 47 3.69 -14.63 18.13
C GLN A 47 3.41 -14.92 16.64
N GLU A 48 2.55 -14.14 16.00
CA GLU A 48 2.27 -14.24 14.56
C GLU A 48 3.52 -14.03 13.69
N LEU A 49 4.52 -13.28 14.18
CA LEU A 49 5.80 -13.08 13.51
C LEU A 49 6.80 -14.23 13.71
N ASN A 50 6.50 -15.24 14.53
CA ASN A 50 7.43 -16.35 14.76
C ASN A 50 7.54 -17.32 13.57
N THR A 51 6.63 -17.23 12.62
CA THR A 51 6.65 -18.03 11.39
C THR A 51 7.02 -17.16 10.20
N VAL A 52 7.89 -17.65 9.31
CA VAL A 52 8.15 -17.00 8.02
C VAL A 52 6.83 -16.96 7.23
N GLY A 53 6.46 -15.80 6.71
CA GLY A 53 5.15 -15.57 6.09
C GLY A 53 4.11 -14.96 7.05
N GLY A 54 4.39 -14.95 8.35
CA GLY A 54 3.52 -14.35 9.36
C GLY A 54 3.50 -12.83 9.29
N TRP A 55 2.38 -12.25 9.71
CA TRP A 55 2.14 -10.80 9.68
C TRP A 55 1.21 -10.39 10.81
N LEU A 56 1.23 -9.11 11.19
CA LEU A 56 0.26 -8.53 12.12
C LEU A 56 0.13 -7.01 11.91
N TYR A 57 -0.99 -6.47 12.36
CA TYR A 57 -1.25 -5.02 12.39
C TYR A 57 -0.82 -4.43 13.74
N LEU A 58 0.19 -3.56 13.73
CA LEU A 58 0.74 -3.00 14.97
C LEU A 58 -0.25 -2.11 15.72
N ASP A 59 -1.16 -1.46 15.01
CA ASP A 59 -2.24 -0.65 15.57
C ASP A 59 -3.31 -1.47 16.30
N GLU A 60 -3.36 -2.79 16.07
CA GLU A 60 -4.28 -3.71 16.75
C GLU A 60 -3.63 -4.39 17.97
N VAL A 61 -2.31 -4.23 18.15
CA VAL A 61 -1.57 -4.84 19.26
C VAL A 61 -1.77 -4.04 20.56
N PRO A 62 -2.16 -4.69 21.67
CA PRO A 62 -2.29 -4.02 22.96
C PRO A 62 -0.99 -3.34 23.41
N GLY A 63 -1.08 -2.07 23.81
CA GLY A 63 0.06 -1.29 24.30
C GLY A 63 0.94 -0.66 23.20
N MET A 64 0.63 -0.89 21.93
CA MET A 64 1.24 -0.15 20.83
C MET A 64 0.49 1.16 20.58
N VAL A 65 1.25 2.22 20.31
CA VAL A 65 0.69 3.53 19.99
C VAL A 65 1.21 3.95 18.63
N ILE A 66 0.30 3.98 17.65
CA ILE A 66 0.57 4.52 16.32
C ILE A 66 0.07 5.97 16.28
N PRO A 67 0.85 6.93 15.75
CA PRO A 67 0.39 8.31 15.61
C PRO A 67 -0.89 8.39 14.77
N SER A 68 -1.83 9.25 15.16
CA SER A 68 -3.13 9.40 14.48
C SER A 68 -3.06 9.90 13.04
N ALA A 69 -1.89 10.34 12.58
CA ALA A 69 -1.64 10.70 11.18
C ALA A 69 -1.25 9.49 10.30
N SER A 70 -0.95 8.33 10.90
CA SER A 70 -0.80 7.03 10.22
C SER A 70 -2.12 6.26 10.27
N ARG A 71 -2.32 5.34 9.32
CA ARG A 71 -3.47 4.41 9.33
C ARG A 71 -3.15 3.05 9.92
N GLY A 72 -2.03 2.98 10.63
CA GLY A 72 -1.49 1.73 11.11
C GLY A 72 -0.35 1.23 10.26
N VAL A 73 0.30 0.21 10.79
CA VAL A 73 1.50 -0.39 10.20
C VAL A 73 1.31 -1.90 10.20
N ILE A 74 1.46 -2.51 9.03
CA ILE A 74 1.57 -3.97 8.94
C ILE A 74 3.04 -4.36 9.00
N VAL A 75 3.37 -5.31 9.85
CA VAL A 75 4.68 -5.96 9.87
C VAL A 75 4.54 -7.36 9.33
N TYR A 76 5.44 -7.75 8.44
CA TYR A 76 5.48 -9.03 7.77
C TYR A 76 6.88 -9.63 7.88
N ARG A 77 6.96 -10.90 8.28
CA ARG A 77 8.22 -11.65 8.28
C ARG A 77 8.44 -12.28 6.91
N GLN A 78 9.30 -11.66 6.11
CA GLN A 78 9.62 -12.16 4.78
C GLN A 78 10.49 -13.42 4.81
N GLU A 79 11.49 -13.44 5.70
CA GLU A 79 12.47 -14.53 5.82
C GLU A 79 12.84 -14.73 7.29
N LEU A 80 13.74 -15.68 7.58
CA LEU A 80 14.15 -16.00 8.95
C LEU A 80 14.61 -14.77 9.74
N ASN A 81 15.37 -13.86 9.14
CA ASN A 81 15.91 -12.66 9.80
C ASN A 81 15.52 -11.36 9.09
N VAL A 82 14.50 -11.40 8.22
CA VAL A 82 14.07 -10.23 7.44
C VAL A 82 12.62 -9.92 7.75
N PHE A 83 12.41 -8.75 8.34
CA PHE A 83 11.11 -8.19 8.63
C PHE A 83 10.90 -6.95 7.77
N LYS A 84 9.69 -6.78 7.27
CA LYS A 84 9.28 -5.59 6.53
C LYS A 84 8.10 -4.95 7.23
N ALA A 85 8.11 -3.63 7.27
CA ALA A 85 7.03 -2.82 7.81
C ALA A 85 6.47 -1.95 6.68
N TYR A 86 5.16 -1.87 6.59
CA TYR A 86 4.46 -1.07 5.58
C TYR A 86 3.38 -0.23 6.25
N GLU A 87 3.29 1.03 5.82
CA GLU A 87 2.19 1.92 6.17
C GLU A 87 0.90 1.45 5.49
N ARG A 88 -0.22 1.50 6.21
CA ARG A 88 -1.54 1.07 5.68
C ARG A 88 -2.26 2.17 4.88
N GLN A 89 -1.70 3.38 4.83
CA GLN A 89 -2.28 4.48 4.08
C GLN A 89 -2.28 4.24 2.55
N PRO A 90 -3.42 4.47 1.87
CA PRO A 90 -3.50 4.39 0.41
C PRO A 90 -2.52 5.36 -0.29
N PRO A 91 -1.73 4.90 -1.29
CA PRO A 91 -0.69 5.72 -1.91
C PRO A 91 -1.21 6.79 -2.88
N ASN A 92 -2.40 6.59 -3.46
CA ASN A 92 -2.92 7.48 -4.50
C ASN A 92 -3.86 8.56 -3.96
N ASP A 93 -4.76 8.19 -3.05
CA ASP A 93 -5.64 9.14 -2.37
C ASP A 93 -5.92 8.60 -0.97
N PRO A 94 -5.15 9.06 0.03
CA PRO A 94 -5.38 8.66 1.40
C PRO A 94 -6.84 8.88 1.78
N PHE A 95 -7.39 10.07 1.56
CA PHE A 95 -8.64 10.48 2.19
C PHE A 95 -9.90 10.06 1.44
N LYS A 96 -9.78 9.35 0.32
CA LYS A 96 -10.92 8.93 -0.52
C LYS A 96 -11.98 8.11 0.21
N CYS A 97 -11.56 7.25 1.14
CA CYS A 97 -12.46 6.38 1.91
C CYS A 97 -12.84 6.96 3.28
N CYS A 98 -12.49 8.22 3.55
CA CYS A 98 -12.85 8.88 4.79
C CYS A 98 -14.26 9.47 4.71
N ASP A 99 -14.87 9.68 5.89
CA ASP A 99 -16.02 10.58 6.00
C ASP A 99 -15.64 12.03 5.69
N ASP A 100 -16.66 12.89 5.51
CA ASP A 100 -16.48 14.32 5.19
C ASP A 100 -15.61 15.08 6.21
N LEU A 101 -15.51 14.55 7.43
CA LEU A 101 -14.74 15.10 8.53
C LEU A 101 -13.32 14.51 8.65
N ARG A 102 -12.94 13.59 7.76
CA ARG A 102 -11.63 12.91 7.72
C ARG A 102 -11.26 12.16 9.01
N ARG A 103 -12.25 11.64 9.74
CA ARG A 103 -12.05 10.93 11.00
C ARG A 103 -12.12 9.41 10.84
N ASN A 104 -13.00 8.93 9.98
CA ASN A 104 -13.27 7.50 9.80
C ASN A 104 -12.70 7.02 8.47
N CYS A 105 -11.39 6.82 8.44
CA CYS A 105 -10.63 6.61 7.23
C CYS A 105 -10.27 5.14 6.98
N GLY A 106 -11.27 4.25 6.91
CA GLY A 106 -11.10 2.83 6.53
C GLY A 106 -10.34 1.97 7.53
#